data_AF-A0A498ASE9-F1
#
_entry.id   AF-A0A498ASE9-F1
#
_cell.length_a   1.000
_cell.length_b   1.000
_cell.length_c   1.000
_cell.angle_alpha   90.00
_cell.angle_beta   90.00
_cell.angle_gamma   90.00
#
_symmetry.space_group_name_H-M   'P 1'
#
loop_
_entity.id
_entity.type
_entity.pdbx_description
1 polymer ?
#
loop_
_entity_poly.entity_id
_entity_poly.type
_entity_poly.pdbx_seq_one_letter_code
_entity_poly.pdbx_strand_id
1 'polypeptide(L)'
;MRVGEQSTDPIDQILGEVPVPAPLTPEDVRLAVRAVVVHAAEEWPAGPLCRNDGATYPCRLHRWGRRVLERHGLNERQIDALVRHGNPFVHVPFPFTVTGPAPTTRAPRTTAGHPGGPRAVAPGARPAGPGRPVAPPATAPRWPRAS
;
A
#
# COMPACT_ATOMS: atom_id res chain seq x y z
N MET A 1 -34.13 -3.96 1.11
CA MET A 1 -32.87 -4.47 1.69
C MET A 1 -32.15 -3.29 2.32
N ARG A 2 -31.97 -3.28 3.64
CA ARG A 2 -31.29 -2.17 4.33
C ARG A 2 -29.78 -2.33 4.12
N VAL A 3 -29.18 -1.33 3.49
CA VAL A 3 -27.72 -1.21 3.34
C VAL A 3 -27.16 -0.94 4.74
N GLY A 4 -26.55 -1.94 5.37
CA GLY A 4 -25.96 -1.80 6.71
C GLY A 4 -26.19 -2.98 7.66
N GLU A 5 -27.11 -3.90 7.35
CA GLU A 5 -27.19 -5.15 8.11
C GLU A 5 -26.00 -6.02 7.67
N GLN A 6 -25.05 -6.25 8.58
CA GLN A 6 -24.21 -7.44 8.45
C GLN A 6 -25.15 -8.61 8.18
N SER A 7 -24.94 -9.31 7.07
CA SER A 7 -25.63 -10.57 6.78
C SER A 7 -25.59 -11.41 8.06
N THR A 8 -26.73 -11.48 8.73
CA THR A 8 -26.91 -12.28 9.94
C THR A 8 -27.23 -13.72 9.53
N ASP A 9 -27.02 -14.06 8.26
CA ASP A 9 -27.21 -15.40 7.76
C ASP A 9 -26.25 -16.33 8.49
N PRO A 10 -26.75 -17.45 9.05
CA PRO A 10 -25.92 -18.42 9.77
C PRO A 10 -24.83 -19.02 8.86
N ILE A 11 -25.03 -18.97 7.54
CA ILE A 11 -24.03 -19.36 6.55
C ILE A 11 -22.83 -18.39 6.56
N ASP A 12 -23.02 -17.08 6.71
CA ASP A 12 -21.93 -16.12 6.85
C ASP A 12 -21.29 -16.14 8.25
N GLN A 13 -21.95 -16.69 9.27
CA GLN A 13 -21.32 -16.97 10.56
C GLN A 13 -20.46 -18.25 10.51
N ILE A 14 -20.89 -19.25 9.74
CA ILE A 14 -20.20 -20.55 9.57
C ILE A 14 -19.08 -20.46 8.50
N LEU A 15 -19.23 -19.63 7.47
CA LEU A 15 -18.23 -19.36 6.42
C LEU A 15 -17.40 -18.09 6.70
N GLY A 16 -17.50 -17.51 7.89
CA GLY A 16 -17.36 -16.07 8.13
C GLY A 16 -16.02 -15.42 7.85
N GLU A 17 -14.94 -16.18 7.79
CA GLU A 17 -13.64 -15.66 7.39
C GLU A 17 -13.21 -16.28 6.07
N VAL A 18 -12.83 -15.45 5.10
CA VAL A 18 -12.19 -15.94 3.87
C VAL A 18 -10.88 -16.63 4.28
N PRO A 19 -10.62 -17.88 3.89
CA PRO A 19 -9.39 -18.57 4.28
C PRO A 19 -8.16 -17.89 3.68
N VAL A 20 -7.04 -17.94 4.40
CA VAL A 20 -5.75 -17.43 3.90
C VAL A 20 -5.10 -18.53 3.05
N PRO A 21 -4.85 -18.32 1.75
CA PRO A 21 -4.25 -19.32 0.88
C PRO A 21 -2.90 -19.86 1.38
N ALA A 22 -2.63 -21.13 1.12
CA ALA A 22 -1.37 -21.81 1.43
C ALA A 22 -1.00 -22.76 0.28
N PRO A 23 0.10 -22.54 -0.46
CA PRO A 23 1.05 -21.44 -0.32
C PRO A 23 0.46 -20.08 -0.74
N LEU A 24 1.07 -18.99 -0.27
CA LEU A 24 0.66 -17.63 -0.57
C LEU A 24 1.29 -17.18 -1.89
N THR A 25 0.50 -16.68 -2.83
CA THR A 25 0.96 -16.27 -4.17
C THR A 25 1.07 -14.74 -4.30
N PRO A 26 1.84 -14.21 -5.28
CA PRO A 26 1.87 -12.78 -5.56
C PRO A 26 0.49 -12.20 -5.94
N GLU A 27 -0.40 -13.01 -6.53
CA GLU A 27 -1.78 -12.61 -6.83
C GLU A 27 -2.56 -12.34 -5.55
N ASP A 28 -2.47 -13.25 -4.57
CA ASP A 28 -3.15 -13.11 -3.27
C ASP A 28 -2.71 -11.84 -2.55
N VAL A 29 -1.42 -11.50 -2.64
CA VAL A 29 -0.86 -10.28 -2.05
C VAL A 29 -1.43 -9.03 -2.75
N ARG A 30 -1.51 -9.01 -4.09
CA ARG A 30 -2.13 -7.90 -4.83
C ARG A 30 -3.59 -7.71 -4.43
N LEU A 31 -4.33 -8.81 -4.33
CA LEU A 31 -5.73 -8.78 -3.89
C LEU A 31 -5.86 -8.31 -2.44
N ALA A 32 -4.95 -8.70 -1.56
CA ALA A 32 -4.93 -8.27 -0.17
C ALA A 32 -4.64 -6.78 0.00
N VAL A 33 -3.70 -6.22 -0.79
CA VAL A 33 -3.46 -4.76 -0.84
C VAL A 33 -4.73 -4.03 -1.26
N ARG A 34 -5.38 -4.50 -2.34
CA ARG A 34 -6.65 -3.92 -2.78
C ARG A 34 -7.73 -4.01 -1.70
N ALA A 35 -7.83 -5.15 -1.03
CA ALA A 35 -8.82 -5.36 0.02
C ALA A 35 -8.67 -4.36 1.17
N VAL A 36 -7.46 -4.15 1.71
CA VAL A 36 -7.27 -3.21 2.83
C VAL A 36 -7.45 -1.74 2.42
N VAL A 37 -7.08 -1.39 1.19
CA VAL A 37 -7.15 0.00 0.69
C VAL A 37 -8.57 0.38 0.27
N VAL A 38 -9.25 -0.47 -0.49
CA VAL A 38 -10.61 -0.19 -1.00
C VAL A 38 -11.64 -0.30 0.13
N HIS A 39 -11.44 -1.23 1.06
CA HIS A 39 -12.34 -1.43 2.20
C HIS A 39 -11.87 -0.69 3.46
N ALA A 40 -11.24 0.48 3.29
CA ALA A 40 -10.85 1.34 4.40
C ALA A 40 -12.07 1.87 5.18
N ALA A 41 -11.83 2.25 6.43
CA ALA A 41 -12.85 2.89 7.26
C ALA A 41 -13.22 4.28 6.69
N GLU A 42 -14.49 4.60 6.81
CA GLU A 42 -15.06 5.93 6.64
C GLU A 42 -15.81 6.28 7.93
N GLU A 43 -15.61 7.51 8.42
CA GLU A 43 -16.16 7.95 9.69
C GLU A 43 -17.62 8.40 9.51
N TRP A 44 -18.52 7.86 10.32
CA TRP A 44 -19.94 8.20 10.34
C TRP A 44 -20.39 8.50 11.78
N PRO A 45 -21.47 9.27 11.98
CA PRO A 45 -21.98 9.57 13.33
C PRO A 45 -22.30 8.34 14.19
N ALA A 46 -22.62 7.21 13.56
CA ALA A 46 -22.95 5.95 14.23
C ALA A 46 -21.72 5.02 14.44
N GLY A 47 -20.52 5.45 14.04
CA GLY A 47 -19.29 4.66 14.08
C GLY A 47 -18.73 4.35 12.68
N PRO A 48 -17.52 3.76 12.59
CA PRO A 48 -16.84 3.59 11.31
C PRO A 48 -17.49 2.51 10.45
N LEU A 49 -17.75 2.85 9.19
CA LEU A 49 -18.25 1.93 8.18
C LEU A 49 -17.19 1.68 7.12
N CYS A 50 -17.25 0.53 6.46
CA CYS A 50 -16.44 0.27 5.28
C CYS A 50 -16.92 1.15 4.12
N ARG A 51 -16.01 1.93 3.53
CA ARG A 51 -16.31 2.82 2.39
C ARG A 51 -16.92 2.09 1.18
N ASN A 52 -16.47 0.86 0.92
CA ASN A 52 -16.92 0.09 -0.24
C ASN A 52 -18.20 -0.72 0.03
N ASP A 53 -18.28 -1.37 1.19
CA ASP A 53 -19.35 -2.32 1.48
C ASP A 53 -20.52 -1.70 2.27
N GLY A 54 -20.31 -0.55 2.92
CA GLY A 54 -21.26 0.04 3.86
C GLY A 54 -21.48 -0.74 5.16
N ALA A 55 -20.82 -1.89 5.33
CA ALA A 55 -20.88 -2.70 6.55
C ALA A 55 -20.05 -2.09 7.69
N THR A 56 -20.34 -2.47 8.94
CA THR A 56 -19.53 -2.11 10.11
C THR A 56 -18.07 -2.47 9.88
N TYR A 57 -17.18 -1.49 10.06
CA TYR A 57 -15.75 -1.69 9.89
C TYR A 57 -15.13 -2.38 11.12
N PRO A 58 -14.22 -3.35 10.95
CA PRO A 58 -13.68 -3.85 9.68
C PRO A 58 -14.57 -4.90 9.01
N CYS A 59 -14.84 -4.72 7.71
CA CYS A 59 -15.60 -5.69 6.94
C CYS A 59 -14.79 -6.98 6.69
N ARG A 60 -15.45 -8.00 6.15
CA ARG A 60 -14.87 -9.34 5.92
C ARG A 60 -13.64 -9.31 5.00
N LEU A 61 -13.68 -8.54 3.92
CA LEU A 61 -12.55 -8.43 2.98
C LEU A 61 -11.38 -7.64 3.58
N HIS A 62 -11.64 -6.60 4.35
CA HIS A 62 -10.59 -5.88 5.06
C HIS A 62 -9.84 -6.81 6.04
N ARG A 63 -10.58 -7.61 6.83
CA ARG A 63 -10.00 -8.61 7.75
C ARG A 63 -9.20 -9.68 7.04
N TRP A 64 -9.66 -10.14 5.88
CA TRP A 64 -8.89 -11.08 5.05
C TRP A 64 -7.58 -10.45 4.54
N GLY A 65 -7.66 -9.24 3.98
CA GLY A 65 -6.48 -8.54 3.46
C GLY A 65 -5.40 -8.34 4.53
N ARG A 66 -5.78 -7.93 5.74
CA ARG A 66 -4.82 -7.80 6.87
C ARG A 66 -4.11 -9.12 7.18
N ARG A 67 -4.86 -10.22 7.36
CA ARG A 67 -4.26 -11.55 7.64
C ARG A 67 -3.33 -12.05 6.53
N VAL A 68 -3.68 -11.81 5.27
CA VAL A 68 -2.81 -12.17 4.13
C VAL A 68 -1.54 -11.34 4.13
N LEU A 69 -1.62 -10.03 4.37
CA LEU A 69 -0.45 -9.15 4.41
C LEU A 69 0.44 -9.42 5.63
N GLU A 70 -0.13 -9.77 6.78
CA GLU A 70 0.60 -10.21 7.98
C GLU A 70 1.32 -11.53 7.74
N ARG A 71 0.69 -12.49 7.06
CA ARG A 71 1.35 -13.75 6.67
C ARG A 71 2.40 -13.56 5.59
N HIS A 72 2.19 -12.58 4.71
CA HIS A 72 3.23 -12.06 3.81
C HIS A 72 4.30 -11.26 4.58
N GLY A 73 4.13 -11.00 5.89
CA GLY A 73 5.14 -10.43 6.77
C GLY A 73 5.24 -8.91 6.79
N LEU A 74 4.20 -8.21 6.32
CA LEU A 74 4.01 -6.82 6.68
C LEU A 74 3.59 -6.73 8.15
N ASN A 75 4.13 -5.76 8.86
CA ASN A 75 3.62 -5.41 10.19
C ASN A 75 2.41 -4.46 10.08
N GLU A 76 1.69 -4.34 11.18
CA GLU A 76 0.51 -3.47 11.32
C GLU A 76 0.77 -2.03 10.86
N ARG A 77 1.92 -1.44 11.22
CA ARG A 77 2.26 -0.06 10.83
C ARG A 77 2.43 0.10 9.32
N GLN A 78 2.99 -0.90 8.65
CA GLN A 78 3.13 -0.92 7.19
C GLN A 78 1.78 -1.07 6.51
N ILE A 79 0.90 -1.93 7.05
CA ILE A 79 -0.47 -2.10 6.54
C ILE A 79 -1.25 -0.79 6.70
N ASP A 80 -1.18 -0.15 7.87
CA ASP A 80 -1.85 1.13 8.10
C ASP A 80 -1.28 2.26 7.22
N ALA A 81 0.01 2.20 6.89
CA ALA A 81 0.63 3.10 5.93
C ALA A 81 0.08 2.87 4.50
N LEU A 82 -0.15 1.61 4.08
CA LEU A 82 -0.80 1.30 2.80
C LEU A 82 -2.23 1.85 2.76
N VAL A 83 -3.00 1.63 3.82
CA VAL A 83 -4.39 2.13 3.94
C VAL A 83 -4.40 3.65 3.87
N ARG A 84 -3.50 4.33 4.59
CA ARG A 84 -3.38 5.80 4.58
C ARG A 84 -2.92 6.33 3.21
N HIS A 85 -2.04 5.60 2.53
CA HIS A 85 -1.57 5.96 1.20
C HIS A 85 -2.69 5.87 0.15
N GLY A 86 -3.62 4.92 0.30
CA GLY A 86 -4.87 4.90 -0.47
C GLY A 86 -4.75 4.41 -1.92
N ASN A 87 -3.56 4.01 -2.40
CA ASN A 87 -3.38 3.43 -3.72
C ASN A 87 -3.48 1.89 -3.68
N PRO A 88 -4.51 1.28 -4.29
CA PRO A 88 -4.72 -0.16 -4.25
C PRO A 88 -3.81 -0.94 -5.21
N PHE A 89 -3.04 -0.26 -6.06
CA PHE A 89 -2.14 -0.85 -7.05
C PHE A 89 -0.67 -0.81 -6.61
N VAL A 90 -0.39 -0.46 -5.35
CA VAL A 90 0.97 -0.53 -4.82
C VAL A 90 1.44 -1.98 -4.84
N HIS A 91 2.57 -2.21 -5.50
CA HIS A 91 3.25 -3.49 -5.46
C HIS A 91 4.09 -3.57 -4.18
N VAL A 92 3.75 -4.53 -3.32
CA VAL A 92 4.64 -4.96 -2.23
C VAL A 92 5.54 -6.07 -2.77
N PRO A 93 6.88 -5.95 -2.66
CA PRO A 93 7.80 -6.92 -3.23
C PRO A 93 7.64 -8.29 -2.58
N PHE A 94 7.70 -9.35 -3.40
CA PHE A 94 7.63 -10.74 -3.01
C PHE A 94 8.93 -11.46 -3.45
N PRO A 95 9.57 -12.27 -2.60
CA PRO A 95 9.39 -12.35 -1.15
C PRO A 95 9.93 -11.08 -0.49
N PHE A 96 9.24 -10.57 0.53
CA PHE A 96 9.88 -9.61 1.42
C PHE A 96 11.02 -10.35 2.14
N THR A 97 12.27 -10.06 1.80
CA THR A 97 13.32 -10.30 2.79
C THR A 97 13.06 -9.27 3.88
N VAL A 98 12.96 -9.70 5.13
CA VAL A 98 13.00 -8.79 6.29
C VAL A 98 14.34 -8.08 6.25
N THR A 99 14.45 -6.98 5.51
CA THR A 99 15.40 -5.93 5.81
C THR A 99 14.86 -5.19 7.02
N GLY A 100 15.10 -5.79 8.20
CA GLY A 100 15.29 -4.97 9.39
C GLY A 100 16.34 -3.88 9.10
N PRO A 101 16.43 -2.82 9.92
CA PRO A 101 17.45 -1.79 9.72
C PRO A 101 18.80 -2.49 9.51
N ALA A 102 19.44 -2.19 8.37
CA ALA A 102 20.72 -2.80 8.01
C ALA A 102 21.64 -2.73 9.24
N PRO A 103 22.34 -3.82 9.61
CA PRO A 103 23.36 -3.71 10.65
C PRO A 103 24.28 -2.59 10.21
N THR A 104 24.44 -1.59 11.08
CA THR A 104 25.48 -0.58 10.93
C THR A 104 26.81 -1.28 11.09
N THR A 105 27.27 -1.98 10.06
CA THR A 105 28.64 -2.47 10.00
C THR A 105 29.50 -1.24 9.82
N ARG A 106 29.91 -0.66 10.94
CA ARG A 106 30.96 0.34 11.01
C ARG A 106 32.22 -0.32 10.47
N ALA A 107 32.47 -0.15 9.17
CA ALA A 107 33.74 -0.52 8.57
C ALA A 107 34.84 0.27 9.28
N PRO A 108 35.89 -0.37 9.83
CA PRO A 108 37.05 0.36 10.30
C PRO A 108 37.74 1.02 9.10
N ARG A 109 37.89 2.33 9.19
CA ARG A 109 38.76 3.14 8.33
C ARG A 109 40.19 2.64 8.51
N THR A 110 40.79 2.04 7.49
CA THR A 110 42.25 1.89 7.40
C THR A 110 42.76 2.80 6.29
N THR A 111 43.42 3.87 6.72
CA THR A 111 44.24 4.78 5.94
C THR A 111 45.63 4.18 5.69
N ALA A 112 46.07 4.11 4.43
CA ALA A 112 47.44 4.18 3.90
C ALA A 112 47.45 3.53 2.50
N GLY A 113 47.98 4.05 1.40
CA GLY A 113 48.70 5.28 1.08
C GLY A 113 49.51 5.03 -0.22
N HIS A 114 49.39 5.94 -1.20
CA HIS A 114 50.39 6.33 -2.23
C HIS A 114 50.52 5.51 -3.55
N PRO A 115 51.11 6.06 -4.66
CA PRO A 115 50.50 7.03 -5.60
C PRO A 115 50.77 6.72 -7.11
N GLY A 116 50.20 7.49 -8.05
CA GLY A 116 50.69 7.55 -9.45
C GLY A 116 49.64 7.97 -10.50
N GLY A 117 49.76 9.18 -11.05
CA GLY A 117 48.86 9.79 -12.06
C GLY A 117 49.08 9.32 -13.52
N PRO A 118 48.78 10.11 -14.59
CA PRO A 118 48.23 11.47 -14.64
C PRO A 118 46.97 11.67 -15.54
N ARG A 119 46.55 12.94 -15.59
CA ARG A 119 45.40 13.61 -16.25
C ARG A 119 45.18 13.33 -17.75
N ALA A 120 43.92 13.44 -18.18
CA ALA A 120 43.56 13.96 -19.52
C ALA A 120 42.20 14.72 -19.53
N VAL A 121 42.31 16.04 -19.67
CA VAL A 121 41.55 17.02 -20.50
C VAL A 121 40.01 16.89 -20.66
N ALA A 122 39.27 17.91 -20.20
CA ALA A 122 37.95 18.32 -20.70
C ALA A 122 38.13 19.39 -21.81
N PRO A 123 37.20 19.59 -22.77
CA PRO A 123 36.15 20.58 -22.53
C PRO A 123 34.83 20.38 -23.35
N GLY A 124 33.76 21.11 -22.99
CA GLY A 124 32.61 21.28 -23.88
C GLY A 124 31.37 21.89 -23.21
N ALA A 125 30.97 23.09 -23.64
CA ALA A 125 30.01 24.00 -23.00
C ALA A 125 28.51 23.69 -23.23
N ARG A 126 27.65 24.25 -22.37
CA ARG A 126 26.16 24.29 -22.40
C ARG A 126 25.64 25.32 -23.44
N PRO A 127 24.34 25.40 -23.84
CA PRO A 127 23.30 26.06 -23.01
C PRO A 127 21.83 25.57 -23.20
N ALA A 128 20.92 26.31 -22.56
CA ALA A 128 19.51 26.09 -22.20
C ALA A 128 18.43 26.01 -23.31
N GLY A 129 17.25 25.49 -22.95
CA GLY A 129 15.98 25.68 -23.67
C GLY A 129 14.73 25.23 -22.87
N PRO A 130 13.64 26.04 -22.76
CA PRO A 130 12.49 25.79 -21.87
C PRO A 130 11.25 25.22 -22.59
N GLY A 131 10.35 24.53 -21.86
CA GLY A 131 9.01 24.15 -22.34
C GLY A 131 8.22 23.32 -21.33
N ARG A 132 7.56 23.98 -20.36
CA ARG A 132 6.09 24.20 -20.22
C ARG A 132 5.25 22.94 -19.86
N PRO A 133 4.41 23.01 -18.80
CA PRO A 133 3.65 21.86 -18.29
C PRO A 133 2.39 21.58 -19.11
N VAL A 134 2.08 20.30 -19.29
CA VAL A 134 0.79 19.83 -19.82
C VAL A 134 -0.17 19.66 -18.65
N ALA A 135 -1.18 20.53 -18.56
CA ALA A 135 -2.32 20.37 -17.66
C ALA A 135 -3.27 19.28 -18.19
N PRO A 136 -4.00 18.56 -17.31
CA PRO A 136 -4.95 17.52 -17.71
C PRO A 136 -6.31 18.11 -18.16
N PRO A 137 -7.04 17.49 -19.09
CA PRO A 137 -8.47 17.80 -19.25
C PRO A 137 -9.28 17.15 -18.12
N ALA A 138 -10.04 17.99 -17.41
CA ALA A 138 -11.03 17.60 -16.42
C ALA A 138 -12.35 17.19 -17.09
N THR A 139 -13.04 16.15 -16.57
CA THR A 139 -14.50 16.12 -16.45
C THR A 139 -14.92 15.15 -15.33
N ALA A 140 -15.76 15.64 -14.42
CA ALA A 140 -16.18 15.04 -13.14
C ALA A 140 -17.32 14.01 -13.26
N PRO A 141 -17.76 13.41 -12.13
CA PRO A 141 -19.14 13.66 -11.73
C PRO A 141 -19.26 14.29 -10.34
N ARG A 142 -20.15 15.27 -10.28
CA ARG A 142 -20.50 16.11 -9.13
C ARG A 142 -21.79 15.54 -8.54
N TRP A 143 -21.70 14.95 -7.35
CA TRP A 143 -22.87 14.44 -6.62
C TRP A 143 -23.52 15.57 -5.83
N PRO A 144 -24.86 15.67 -5.81
CA PRO A 144 -25.57 16.67 -5.01
C PRO A 144 -25.41 16.34 -3.52
N ARG A 145 -25.00 17.33 -2.70
CA ARG A 145 -25.19 17.26 -1.25
C ARG A 145 -26.64 17.59 -0.94
N ALA A 146 -27.32 16.70 -0.22
CA ALA A 146 -28.58 17.03 0.43
C ALA A 146 -28.34 18.07 1.53
N SER A 147 -29.27 19.02 1.63
CA SER A 147 -29.33 20.09 2.63
C SER A 147 -29.85 19.59 3.97
#